data_AF-A0AA40BU35-F1
#
_entry.id   AF-A0AA40BU35-F1
#
_cell.length_a   1.000
_cell.length_b   1.000
_cell.length_c   1.000
_cell.angle_alpha   90.00
_cell.angle_beta   90.00
_cell.angle_gamma   90.00
#
_symmetry.space_group_name_H-M   'P 1'
#
loop_
_entity.id
_entity.type
_entity.pdbx_description
1 polymer ?
#
loop_
_entity_poly.entity_id
_entity_poly.type
_entity_poly.pdbx_seq_one_letter_code
_entity_poly.pdbx_strand_id
1 'polypeptide(L)'
;MSSDTMVQANMNLNININIDINDIIKSCQQPGRAETVQSVLWTLDSQLQQQRKGHLNILILNLSQAQRCNKAFAESYWFGNFHWTQGFDACTFGVWIFSTGWIDHTHEDGGYINWAFTGGKRSGEGGGYVEWK
;
A
#
# COMPACT_ATOMS: atom_id res chain seq x y z
N MET A 1 13.73 -25.76 -27.30
CA MET A 1 13.47 -25.42 -25.88
C MET A 1 12.73 -24.11 -25.90
N SER A 2 11.40 -24.15 -25.72
CA SER A 2 10.53 -22.97 -25.77
C SER A 2 10.55 -22.31 -24.41
N SER A 3 11.02 -21.07 -24.35
CA SER A 3 10.90 -20.22 -23.17
C SER A 3 9.49 -19.64 -23.19
N ASP A 4 8.62 -20.09 -22.28
CA ASP A 4 7.34 -19.47 -22.04
C ASP A 4 7.57 -18.09 -21.42
N THR A 5 7.65 -17.08 -22.29
CA THR A 5 7.68 -15.69 -21.89
C THR A 5 6.33 -15.34 -21.30
N MET A 6 6.27 -15.17 -19.98
CA MET A 6 5.11 -14.65 -19.27
C MET A 6 4.69 -13.32 -19.91
N VAL A 7 3.56 -13.34 -20.62
CA VAL A 7 2.91 -12.14 -21.14
C VAL A 7 2.39 -11.37 -19.92
N GLN A 8 3.11 -10.33 -19.53
CA GLN A 8 2.65 -9.37 -18.55
C GLN A 8 1.50 -8.58 -19.21
N ALA A 9 0.26 -8.96 -18.88
CA ALA A 9 -0.93 -8.28 -19.39
C ALA A 9 -0.97 -6.86 -18.81
N ASN A 10 -0.46 -5.88 -19.57
CA ASN A 10 -0.72 -4.46 -19.33
C ASN A 10 -2.19 -4.18 -19.68
N MET A 11 -3.10 -4.39 -18.73
CA MET A 11 -4.41 -3.78 -18.80
C MET A 11 -4.26 -2.28 -18.60
N ASN A 12 -4.21 -1.55 -19.72
CA ASN A 12 -4.42 -0.10 -19.77
C ASN A 12 -5.86 0.21 -19.36
N LEU A 13 -6.13 0.25 -18.06
CA LEU A 13 -7.19 1.10 -17.54
C LEU A 13 -6.66 2.53 -17.65
N ASN A 14 -7.37 3.36 -18.41
CA ASN A 14 -7.02 4.73 -18.79
C ASN A 14 -7.00 5.68 -17.58
N ILE A 15 -6.14 5.38 -16.61
CA ILE A 15 -6.00 6.05 -15.33
C ILE A 15 -4.59 6.65 -15.35
N ASN A 16 -4.49 7.88 -15.82
CA ASN A 16 -3.27 8.69 -15.72
C ASN A 16 -3.16 9.20 -14.27
N ILE A 17 -2.96 8.28 -13.30
CA ILE A 17 -2.59 8.66 -11.92
C ILE A 17 -1.16 9.18 -11.99
N ASN A 18 -1.03 10.51 -12.13
CA ASN A 18 0.25 11.18 -12.04
C ASN A 18 0.54 11.51 -10.57
N ILE A 19 0.74 10.48 -9.75
CA ILE A 19 1.10 10.64 -8.34
C ILE A 19 2.57 10.28 -8.18
N ASP A 20 3.37 11.27 -7.80
CA ASP A 20 4.72 11.05 -7.33
C ASP A 20 4.70 10.83 -5.82
N ILE A 21 4.89 9.56 -5.41
CA ILE A 21 4.94 9.20 -4.00
C ILE A 21 6.05 9.93 -3.25
N ASN A 22 7.15 10.30 -3.93
CA ASN A 22 8.25 11.06 -3.34
C ASN A 22 7.81 12.44 -2.85
N ASP A 23 6.93 13.10 -3.60
CA ASP A 23 6.42 14.42 -3.22
C ASP A 23 5.41 14.32 -2.08
N ILE A 24 4.59 13.25 -2.05
CA ILE A 24 3.73 12.94 -0.90
C ILE A 24 4.59 12.76 0.37
N ILE A 25 5.63 11.94 0.32
CA ILE A 25 6.49 11.68 1.49
C ILE A 25 7.17 12.96 1.98
N LYS A 26 7.67 13.81 1.07
CA LYS A 26 8.25 15.11 1.45
C LYS A 26 7.22 15.99 2.17
N SER A 27 5.96 15.96 1.74
CA SER A 27 4.87 16.70 2.39
C SER A 27 4.44 16.09 3.74
N CYS A 28 4.71 14.81 3.94
CA CYS A 28 4.31 14.02 5.11
C CYS A 28 5.44 13.81 6.12
N GLN A 29 6.48 14.65 6.13
CA GLN A 29 7.57 14.55 7.11
C GLN A 29 7.05 14.77 8.53
N GLN A 30 6.86 13.67 9.26
CA GLN A 30 6.39 13.63 10.64
C GLN A 30 7.48 13.06 11.55
N PRO A 31 7.52 13.42 12.85
CA PRO A 31 8.53 12.95 13.78
C PRO A 31 8.38 11.48 14.19
N GLY A 32 7.36 10.76 13.75
CA GLY A 32 7.15 9.35 14.11
C GLY A 32 6.67 8.49 12.95
N ARG A 33 7.01 7.20 13.00
CA ARG A 33 6.74 6.25 11.92
C ARG A 33 5.25 6.09 11.66
N ALA A 34 4.45 5.95 12.72
CA ALA A 34 3.00 5.78 12.60
C ALA A 34 2.35 7.01 11.96
N GLU A 35 2.76 8.19 12.39
CA GLU A 35 2.29 9.49 11.92
C GLU A 35 2.67 9.70 10.46
N THR A 36 3.89 9.33 10.05
CA THR A 36 4.29 9.37 8.64
C THR A 36 3.42 8.42 7.80
N VAL A 37 3.28 7.16 8.21
CA VAL A 37 2.49 6.16 7.46
C VAL A 37 1.03 6.61 7.32
N GLN A 38 0.41 7.11 8.38
CA GLN A 38 -0.95 7.66 8.33
C GLN A 38 -1.05 8.89 7.43
N SER A 39 -0.10 9.82 7.52
CA SER A 39 -0.11 11.02 6.71
C SER A 39 0.05 10.69 5.22
N VAL A 40 0.93 9.75 4.88
CA VAL A 40 1.07 9.25 3.50
C VAL A 40 -0.22 8.61 3.01
N LEU A 41 -0.85 7.75 3.84
CA LEU A 41 -2.11 7.10 3.48
C LEU A 41 -3.20 8.12 3.13
N TRP A 42 -3.43 9.10 4.02
CA TRP A 42 -4.51 10.07 3.85
C TRP A 42 -4.25 11.08 2.73
N THR A 43 -3.01 11.53 2.56
CA THR A 43 -2.64 12.40 1.43
C THR A 43 -2.81 11.67 0.10
N LEU A 44 -2.39 10.41 0.03
CA LEU A 44 -2.55 9.59 -1.17
C LEU A 44 -4.02 9.33 -1.50
N ASP A 45 -4.83 8.94 -0.51
CA ASP A 45 -6.27 8.75 -0.69
C ASP A 45 -6.93 10.03 -1.19
N SER A 46 -6.65 11.18 -0.56
CA SER A 46 -7.22 12.47 -0.97
C SER A 46 -6.89 12.82 -2.41
N GLN A 47 -5.63 12.64 -2.85
CA GLN A 47 -5.24 12.90 -4.24
C GLN A 47 -5.91 11.96 -5.23
N LEU A 48 -6.03 10.67 -4.89
CA LEU A 48 -6.72 9.69 -5.73
C LEU A 48 -8.21 10.01 -5.87
N GLN A 49 -8.89 10.39 -4.79
CA GLN A 49 -10.29 10.81 -4.83
C GLN A 49 -10.50 12.10 -5.65
N GLN A 50 -9.52 13.01 -5.68
CA GLN A 50 -9.61 14.22 -6.51
C GLN A 50 -9.44 13.94 -8.01
N GLN A 51 -8.62 12.95 -8.37
CA GLN A 51 -8.31 12.62 -9.76
C GLN A 51 -9.32 11.63 -10.38
N ARG A 52 -10.10 10.91 -9.57
CA ARG A 52 -10.99 9.83 -10.05
C ARG A 52 -12.40 9.92 -9.46
N LYS A 53 -13.41 9.58 -10.28
CA LYS A 53 -14.74 9.20 -9.80
C LYS A 53 -14.78 7.69 -9.51
N GLY A 54 -14.46 7.29 -8.29
CA GLY A 54 -14.56 5.90 -7.81
C GLY A 54 -13.53 5.57 -6.73
N HIS A 55 -13.94 4.80 -5.72
CA HIS A 55 -13.06 4.42 -4.62
C HIS A 55 -12.02 3.38 -5.08
N LEU A 56 -10.75 3.67 -4.79
CA LEU A 56 -9.65 2.74 -4.85
C LEU A 56 -9.24 2.35 -3.43
N ASN A 57 -8.76 1.12 -3.28
CA ASN A 57 -8.23 0.65 -2.03
C ASN A 57 -6.72 0.87 -1.99
N ILE A 58 -6.23 1.32 -0.84
CA ILE A 58 -4.81 1.57 -0.61
C ILE A 58 -4.36 0.69 0.54
N LEU A 59 -3.22 0.04 0.36
CA LEU A 59 -2.48 -0.63 1.42
C LEU A 59 -1.07 -0.03 1.47
N ILE A 60 -0.65 0.37 2.66
CA ILE A 60 0.75 0.63 3.00
C ILE A 60 1.17 -0.47 3.96
N LEU A 61 2.30 -1.13 3.68
CA LEU A 61 2.81 -2.21 4.52
C LEU A 61 4.34 -2.24 4.45
N ASN A 62 4.96 -2.45 5.61
CA ASN A 62 6.39 -2.71 5.72
C ASN A 62 6.78 -3.85 4.76
N LEU A 63 7.71 -3.61 3.83
CA LEU A 63 8.05 -4.59 2.78
C LEU A 63 8.58 -5.90 3.36
N SER A 64 9.30 -5.84 4.49
CA SER A 64 9.79 -7.06 5.13
C SER A 64 8.64 -7.95 5.61
N GLN A 65 7.56 -7.35 6.13
CA GLN A 65 6.35 -8.08 6.51
C GLN A 65 5.59 -8.55 5.26
N ALA A 66 5.48 -7.68 4.25
CA ALA A 66 4.78 -8.01 3.01
C ALA A 66 5.34 -9.26 2.32
N GLN A 67 6.64 -9.56 2.47
CA GLN A 67 7.27 -10.78 1.96
C GLN A 67 6.86 -12.06 2.72
N ARG A 68 6.44 -11.93 3.98
CA ARG A 68 6.00 -13.04 4.84
C ARG A 68 4.47 -13.20 4.87
N CYS A 69 3.73 -12.20 4.42
CA CYS A 69 2.27 -12.24 4.32
C CYS A 69 1.78 -12.90 3.03
N ASN A 70 0.67 -13.64 3.16
CA ASN A 70 -0.11 -14.08 2.01
C ASN A 70 -1.05 -12.96 1.57
N LYS A 71 -1.11 -12.68 0.27
CA LYS A 71 -1.92 -11.59 -0.28
C LYS A 71 -2.29 -11.84 -1.73
N ALA A 72 -3.44 -11.34 -2.15
CA ALA A 72 -3.84 -11.25 -3.55
C ALA A 72 -4.64 -9.98 -3.78
N PHE A 73 -4.30 -9.24 -4.83
CA PHE A 73 -4.97 -7.99 -5.20
C PHE A 73 -5.41 -8.08 -6.65
N ALA A 74 -6.72 -7.97 -6.88
CA ALA A 74 -7.27 -7.87 -8.22
C ALA A 74 -7.14 -6.44 -8.73
N GLU A 75 -6.84 -6.31 -10.02
CA GLU A 75 -6.63 -5.02 -10.70
C GLU A 75 -5.66 -4.12 -9.90
N SER A 76 -4.45 -4.62 -9.63
CA SER A 76 -3.40 -3.78 -9.04
C SER A 76 -3.04 -2.66 -10.03
N TYR A 77 -3.50 -1.44 -9.71
CA TYR A 77 -3.35 -0.27 -10.56
C TYR A 77 -1.96 0.34 -10.45
N TRP A 78 -1.34 0.27 -9.27
CA TRP A 78 -0.04 0.89 -9.02
C TRP A 78 0.69 0.27 -7.82
N PHE A 79 2.01 0.21 -7.93
CA PHE A 79 2.92 -0.16 -6.84
C PHE A 79 4.07 0.84 -6.76
N GLY A 80 4.33 1.33 -5.56
CA GLY A 80 5.52 2.12 -5.24
C GLY A 80 6.04 1.78 -3.85
N ASN A 81 7.14 2.40 -3.45
CA ASN A 81 7.70 2.23 -2.13
C ASN A 81 8.31 3.53 -1.62
N PHE A 82 8.50 3.59 -0.31
CA PHE A 82 9.23 4.68 0.33
C PHE A 82 10.06 4.21 1.51
N HIS A 83 11.14 4.94 1.75
CA HIS A 83 12.03 4.69 2.86
C HIS A 83 11.78 5.73 3.95
N TRP A 84 11.41 5.27 5.13
CA TRP A 84 11.32 6.06 6.34
C TRP A 84 12.56 5.84 7.19
N THR A 85 13.12 6.90 7.75
CA THR A 85 14.30 6.85 8.61
C THR A 85 14.18 7.84 9.76
N GLN A 86 14.54 7.41 10.97
CA GLN A 86 14.68 8.28 12.13
C GLN A 86 15.83 7.80 13.02
N GLY A 87 16.92 8.58 13.06
CA GLY A 87 18.12 8.18 13.81
C GLY A 87 18.70 6.87 13.27
N PHE A 88 18.75 5.84 14.11
CA PHE A 88 19.20 4.49 13.74
C PHE A 88 18.10 3.55 13.28
N ASP A 89 16.83 3.98 13.33
CA ASP A 89 15.70 3.18 12.84
C ASP A 89 15.41 3.53 11.37
N ALA A 90 15.14 2.50 10.57
CA ALA A 90 14.86 2.62 9.16
C ALA A 90 13.88 1.53 8.72
N CYS A 91 12.91 1.90 7.90
CA CYS A 91 11.88 0.97 7.42
C CYS A 91 11.47 1.35 6.00
N THR A 92 11.40 0.36 5.11
CA THR A 92 10.87 0.54 3.76
C THR A 92 9.44 0.03 3.69
N PHE A 93 8.53 0.89 3.26
CA PHE A 93 7.12 0.59 3.07
C PHE A 93 6.80 0.41 1.59
N GLY A 94 6.04 -0.62 1.27
CA GLY A 94 5.38 -0.76 -0.02
C GLY A 94 4.02 -0.08 0.02
N VAL A 95 3.57 0.41 -1.13
CA VAL A 95 2.27 1.03 -1.32
C VAL A 95 1.59 0.34 -2.51
N TRP A 96 0.40 -0.18 -2.27
CA TRP A 96 -0.43 -0.84 -3.28
C TRP A 96 -1.72 -0.07 -3.46
N ILE A 97 -2.11 0.15 -4.71
CA ILE A 97 -3.41 0.71 -5.10
C ILE A 97 -4.13 -0.33 -5.96
N PHE A 98 -5.31 -0.77 -5.55
CA PHE A 98 -6.03 -1.90 -6.15
C PHE A 98 -7.56 -1.73 -6.04
N SER A 99 -8.35 -2.53 -6.77
CA SER A 99 -9.81 -2.46 -6.68
C SER A 99 -10.34 -3.36 -5.59
N THR A 100 -9.92 -4.62 -5.54
CA THR A 100 -10.36 -5.61 -4.53
C THR A 100 -9.21 -6.53 -4.19
N GLY A 101 -9.31 -7.22 -3.06
CA GLY A 101 -8.27 -8.15 -2.66
C GLY A 101 -8.30 -8.50 -1.20
N TRP A 102 -7.24 -9.15 -0.76
CA TRP A 102 -7.06 -9.54 0.62
C TRP A 102 -5.60 -9.64 1.00
N ILE A 103 -5.34 -9.51 2.30
CA ILE A 103 -4.06 -9.84 2.92
C ILE A 103 -4.31 -10.56 4.24
N ASP A 104 -3.56 -11.63 4.44
CA ASP A 104 -3.41 -12.27 5.74
C ASP A 104 -2.04 -11.89 6.33
N HIS A 105 -2.09 -11.07 7.37
CA HIS A 105 -0.94 -10.64 8.15
C HIS A 105 -1.18 -10.91 9.65
N THR A 106 -1.96 -11.95 9.95
CA THR A 106 -2.35 -12.35 11.32
C THR A 106 -1.14 -12.63 12.21
N HIS A 107 -0.02 -13.08 11.63
CA HIS A 107 1.22 -13.38 12.33
C HIS A 107 2.18 -12.19 12.45
N GLU A 108 1.82 -11.03 11.90
CA GLU A 108 2.62 -9.82 11.94
C GLU A 108 2.02 -8.84 12.95
N ASP A 109 2.89 -8.11 13.66
CA ASP A 109 2.48 -7.16 14.68
C ASP A 109 2.64 -5.71 14.18
N GLY A 110 1.95 -4.76 14.82
CA GLY A 110 2.43 -3.37 14.87
C GLY A 110 1.54 -2.25 14.32
N GLY A 111 0.26 -2.48 13.98
CA GLY A 111 -0.67 -1.39 13.60
C GLY A 111 -0.08 -0.35 12.63
N TYR A 112 -0.45 0.93 12.79
CA TYR A 112 0.00 2.05 11.93
C TYR A 112 1.52 2.22 11.82
N ILE A 113 2.29 1.67 12.75
CA ILE A 113 3.75 1.71 12.72
C ILE A 113 4.30 0.82 11.59
N ASN A 114 3.56 -0.21 11.17
CA ASN A 114 4.00 -1.17 10.17
C ASN A 114 3.06 -1.26 8.95
N TRP A 115 1.80 -0.86 9.09
CA TRP A 115 0.83 -0.94 8.02
C TRP A 115 -0.34 0.01 8.21
N ALA A 116 -0.96 0.43 7.12
CA ALA A 116 -2.17 1.24 7.13
C ALA A 116 -2.97 0.99 5.85
N PHE A 117 -4.28 1.14 5.88
CA PHE A 117 -5.11 0.94 4.70
C PHE A 117 -6.40 1.77 4.71
N THR A 118 -7.01 1.94 3.54
CA THR A 118 -8.37 2.48 3.35
C THR A 118 -9.33 1.41 2.82
N GLY A 119 -10.64 1.59 3.07
CA GLY A 119 -11.75 0.79 2.52
C GLY A 119 -11.98 -0.60 3.13
N GLY A 120 -10.90 -1.34 3.43
CA GLY A 120 -10.95 -2.75 3.83
C GLY A 120 -11.63 -3.00 5.17
N LYS A 121 -12.12 -4.24 5.34
CA LYS A 121 -12.63 -4.74 6.61
C LYS A 121 -11.59 -5.63 7.25
N ARG A 122 -11.16 -5.25 8.46
CA ARG A 122 -10.22 -6.03 9.25
C ARG A 122 -10.94 -6.97 10.22
N SER A 123 -10.45 -8.19 10.32
CA SER A 123 -10.86 -9.19 11.31
C SER A 123 -9.64 -9.83 11.98
N GLY A 124 -9.83 -10.37 13.19
CA GLY A 124 -8.76 -10.98 13.99
C GLY A 124 -7.95 -10.00 14.85
N GLU A 125 -7.08 -10.56 15.69
CA GLU A 125 -6.15 -9.82 16.56
C GLU A 125 -4.81 -9.56 15.83
N GLY A 126 -3.94 -8.67 16.36
CA GLY A 126 -2.61 -8.42 15.79
C GLY A 126 -2.61 -7.62 14.48
N GLY A 127 -1.89 -8.05 13.44
CA GLY A 127 -2.04 -7.54 12.07
C GLY A 127 -3.41 -7.89 11.51
N GLY A 128 -3.84 -9.15 11.67
CA GLY A 128 -5.16 -9.66 11.29
C GLY A 128 -5.30 -10.02 9.81
N TYR A 129 -6.54 -10.27 9.38
CA TYR A 129 -6.91 -10.45 7.98
C TYR A 129 -7.65 -9.20 7.52
N VAL A 130 -7.33 -8.70 6.32
CA VAL A 130 -8.02 -7.56 5.71
C VAL A 130 -8.57 -7.96 4.37
N GLU A 131 -9.86 -7.68 4.16
CA GLU A 131 -10.58 -7.93 2.90
C GLU A 131 -11.11 -6.62 2.33
N TRP A 132 -10.91 -6.42 1.02
CA TRP A 132 -11.43 -5.31 0.24
C TRP A 132 -12.37 -5.85 -0.85
N LYS A 133 -13.60 -5.32 -0.88
CA LYS A 133 -14.68 -5.72 -1.79
C LYS A 133 -15.00 -4.66 -2.81
#